data_AF-A0A0P9DZ02-F1
#
_entry.id   AF-A0A0P9DZ02-F1
#
_cell.length_a   1.000
_cell.length_b   1.000
_cell.length_c   1.000
_cell.angle_alpha   90.00
_cell.angle_beta   90.00
_cell.angle_gamma   90.00
#
_symmetry.space_group_name_H-M   'P 1'
#
loop_
_entity.id
_entity.type
_entity.pdbx_description
1 polymer ?
#
loop_
_entity_poly.entity_id
_entity_poly.type
_entity_poly.pdbx_seq_one_letter_code
_entity_poly.pdbx_strand_id
1 'polypeptide(L)' 'MVTMSEINKLLADMLKEIEQLRIGLNALSQNKTSLVDPEVIKASKKLDDALNEYARLYSKWQEPPTGQD' A
#
# COMPACT_ATOMS: atom_id res chain seq x y z
N MET A 1 -7.47 -14.85 -18.24
CA MET A 1 -8.24 -13.63 -17.94
C MET A 1 -8.33 -13.56 -16.43
N VAL A 2 -7.78 -12.52 -15.79
CA VAL A 2 -7.87 -12.35 -14.32
C VAL A 2 -9.29 -11.92 -14.00
N THR A 3 -9.91 -12.59 -13.03
CA THR A 3 -11.29 -12.36 -12.61
C THR A 3 -11.38 -11.20 -11.62
N MET A 4 -12.54 -10.54 -11.57
CA MET A 4 -12.81 -9.49 -10.57
C MET A 4 -12.64 -10.01 -9.13
N SER A 5 -12.92 -11.29 -8.89
CA SER A 5 -12.72 -11.93 -7.59
C SER A 5 -11.24 -12.02 -7.20
N GLU A 6 -10.36 -12.36 -8.14
CA GLU A 6 -8.90 -12.41 -7.91
C GLU A 6 -8.32 -11.02 -7.63
N ILE A 7 -8.81 -10.00 -8.36
CA ILE A 7 -8.41 -8.60 -8.14
C ILE A 7 -8.83 -8.11 -6.75
N ASN A 8 -10.08 -8.36 -6.36
CA ASN A 8 -10.57 -7.99 -5.04
C ASN A 8 -9.78 -8.67 -3.93
N LYS A 9 -9.42 -9.95 -4.11
CA LYS A 9 -8.57 -10.67 -3.17
C LYS A 9 -7.17 -10.05 -3.06
N LEU A 10 -6.54 -9.75 -4.20
CA LEU A 10 -5.23 -9.10 -4.24
C LEU A 10 -5.25 -7.75 -3.50
N LEU A 11 -6.22 -6.90 -3.81
CA LEU A 11 -6.39 -5.59 -3.15
C LEU A 11 -6.62 -5.75 -1.64
N ALA A 12 -7.41 -6.73 -1.21
CA ALA A 12 -7.64 -7.01 0.20
C ALA A 12 -6.36 -7.48 0.92
N ASP A 13 -5.53 -8.31 0.28
CA ASP A 13 -4.27 -8.76 0.85
C ASP A 13 -3.24 -7.62 0.94
N MET A 14 -3.20 -6.71 -0.05
CA MET A 14 -2.38 -5.50 0.03
C MET A 14 -2.83 -4.56 1.15
N LEU A 15 -4.13 -4.40 1.38
CA LEU A 15 -4.63 -3.59 2.50
C LEU A 15 -4.19 -4.15 3.86
N LYS A 16 -4.13 -5.48 4.00
CA LYS A 16 -3.61 -6.12 5.21
C LYS A 16 -2.11 -5.82 5.40
N GLU A 17 -1.32 -5.88 4.33
CA GLU A 17 0.10 -5.54 4.38
C GLU A 17 0.32 -4.07 4.75
N ILE A 18 -0.43 -3.16 4.13
CA ILE A 18 -0.41 -1.72 4.44
C ILE A 18 -0.72 -1.49 5.93
N GLU A 19 -1.73 -2.18 6.47
CA GLU A 19 -2.08 -2.05 7.89
C GLU A 19 -0.96 -2.56 8.81
N GLN A 20 -0.33 -3.69 8.47
CA GLN A 20 0.83 -4.18 9.23
C GLN A 20 2.01 -3.22 9.19
N LEU A 21 2.31 -2.64 8.02
CA LEU A 21 3.35 -1.62 7.87
C LEU A 21 3.03 -0.35 8.67
N ARG A 22 1.77 0.09 8.68
CA ARG A 22 1.29 1.24 9.47
C ARG A 22 1.47 1.01 10.96
N ILE A 23 1.06 -0.16 11.46
CA ILE A 23 1.24 -0.54 12.87
C ILE A 23 2.73 -0.56 13.23
N GLY A 24 3.57 -1.17 12.38
CA GLY A 24 5.02 -1.23 12.59
C GLY A 24 5.68 0.15 12.61
N LEU A 25 5.32 1.03 11.68
CA LEU A 25 5.83 2.40 11.64
C LEU A 25 5.40 3.20 12.86
N ASN A 26 4.16 3.07 13.31
CA ASN A 26 3.67 3.74 14.53
C ASN A 26 4.44 3.26 15.77
N ALA A 27 4.64 1.95 15.91
CA ALA A 27 5.43 1.39 17.00
C ALA A 27 6.88 1.89 16.98
N LEU A 28 7.53 1.94 15.80
CA LEU A 28 8.87 2.49 15.66
C LEU A 28 8.91 3.98 16.02
N SER A 29 7.95 4.77 15.54
CA SER A 29 7.89 6.21 15.76
C SER A 29 7.67 6.57 17.24
N GLN A 30 6.97 5.72 18.00
CA GLN A 30 6.79 5.89 19.45
C GLN A 30 8.02 5.51 20.27
N ASN A 31 8.82 4.55 19.80
CA ASN A 31 9.99 4.06 20.52
C ASN A 31 11.28 4.82 20.18
N LYS A 32 11.25 5.67 19.16
CA LYS A 32 12.41 6.45 18.71
C LYS A 32 12.27 7.91 19.12
N THR A 33 13.38 8.51 19.52
CA THR A 33 13.44 9.92 19.95
C THR A 33 13.32 10.90 18.78
N SER A 34 13.45 10.42 17.54
CA SER A 34 13.46 11.23 16.34
C SER A 34 12.84 10.50 15.15
N LEU A 35 12.00 11.20 14.38
CA LEU A 35 11.38 10.68 13.16
C LEU A 35 12.36 10.57 11.99
N VAL A 36 13.53 11.21 12.09
CA VAL A 36 14.61 11.05 11.10
C VAL A 36 15.51 9.85 11.41
N ASP A 37 15.16 9.03 12.40
CA ASP A 37 15.84 7.76 12.64
C ASP A 37 15.79 6.92 11.33
N PRO A 38 16.93 6.36 10.88
CA PRO A 38 16.98 5.61 9.62
C PRO A 38 15.99 4.45 9.55
N GLU A 39 15.64 3.81 10.67
CA GLU A 39 14.65 2.73 10.71
C GLU A 39 13.23 3.25 10.53
N VAL A 40 12.91 4.41 11.11
CA VAL A 40 11.62 5.11 10.91
C VAL A 40 11.49 5.52 9.45
N ILE A 41 12.52 6.14 8.87
CA ILE A 41 12.52 6.53 7.45
C ILE A 41 12.36 5.30 6.54
N LYS A 42 13.08 4.21 6.82
CA LYS A 42 12.99 2.97 6.04
C LYS A 42 11.60 2.35 6.13
N ALA A 43 10.99 2.33 7.31
CA ALA A 43 9.63 1.84 7.51
C ALA A 43 8.60 2.73 6.80
N SER A 44 8.77 4.05 6.86
CA SER A 44 7.91 5.02 6.16
C SER A 44 7.95 4.81 4.65
N LYS A 45 9.14 4.69 4.05
CA LYS A 45 9.28 4.45 2.61
C LYS A 45 8.59 3.18 2.15
N LYS A 46 8.71 2.10 2.93
CA LYS A 46 8.02 0.84 2.62
C LYS A 46 6.50 0.99 2.64
N LEU A 47 5.97 1.73 3.62
CA LEU A 47 4.54 2.01 3.68
C LEU A 47 4.08 2.84 2.48
N ASP A 48 4.86 3.88 2.11
CA ASP A 48 4.58 4.72 0.94
C ASP A 48 4.58 3.90 -0.36
N ASP A 49 5.57 3.03 -0.54
CA ASP A 49 5.66 2.15 -1.72
C ASP A 49 4.43 1.24 -1.84
N ALA A 50 4.00 0.63 -0.73
CA ALA A 50 2.81 -0.24 -0.68
C ALA A 50 1.52 0.53 -0.98
N LEU A 51 1.36 1.74 -0.43
CA LEU A 51 0.22 2.62 -0.70
C LEU A 51 0.16 3.04 -2.17
N ASN A 52 1.31 3.39 -2.75
CA ASN A 52 1.41 3.78 -4.15
C ASN A 52 1.05 2.63 -5.09
N GLU A 53 1.51 1.41 -4.79
CA GLU A 53 1.17 0.24 -5.59
C GLU A 53 -0.32 -0.11 -5.48
N TYR A 54 -0.90 0.01 -4.28
CA TYR A 54 -2.34 -0.18 -4.09
C TYR A 54 -3.13 0.84 -4.91
N ALA A 55 -2.78 2.12 -4.85
CA ALA A 55 -3.46 3.17 -5.59
C ALA A 55 -3.37 2.95 -7.11
N ARG A 56 -2.20 2.54 -7.61
CA ARG A 56 -1.97 2.22 -9.04
C ARG A 56 -2.83 1.06 -9.52
N LEU A 57 -2.95 0.01 -8.71
CA LEU A 57 -3.80 -1.13 -9.06
C LEU A 57 -5.27 -0.73 -8.97
N TYR A 58 -5.68 -0.10 -7.87
CA TYR A 58 -7.06 0.32 -7.67
C TYR A 58 -7.56 1.24 -8.78
N SER A 59 -6.77 2.21 -9.23
CA SER A 59 -7.16 3.11 -10.32
C SER A 59 -7.39 2.38 -11.65
N LYS A 60 -6.50 1.45 -12.02
CA LYS A 60 -6.64 0.61 -13.22
C LYS A 60 -7.90 -0.22 -13.25
N TRP A 61 -8.45 -0.56 -12.08
CA TRP A 61 -9.65 -1.38 -11.96
C TRP A 61 -10.93 -0.56 -11.69
N GLN A 62 -10.80 0.77 -11.54
CA GLN A 62 -11.92 1.70 -11.44
C GLN A 62 -12.21 2.43 -12.77
N GLU A 63 -11.20 2.59 -13.65
CA GLU A 63 -11.44 3.12 -15.00
C GLU A 63 -12.19 2.07 -15.86
N PRO A 64 -13.39 2.37 -16.39
CA PRO A 64 -13.96 1.55 -17.46
C PRO A 64 -13.01 1.65 -18.67
N PRO A 65 -12.91 0.63 -19.54
CA PRO A 65 -12.15 0.74 -20.77
C PRO A 65 -12.75 1.88 -21.59
N THR A 66 -12.09 3.04 -21.60
CA THR A 66 -12.42 4.11 -22.52
C THR A 66 -12.06 3.61 -23.90
N GLY A 67 -13.10 3.42 -24.72
CA GLY A 67 -12.99 2.88 -26.06
C GLY A 67 -11.92 3.61 -26.86
N GLN A 68 -11.03 2.83 -27.46
CA GLN A 68 -10.34 3.20 -28.68
C GLN A 68 -10.88 2.27 -29.77
N ASP A 69 -11.97 2.69 -30.39
CA ASP A 69 -12.09 3.00 -31.82
C ASP A 69 -13.56 3.29 -32.19
#